data_AF-A0A352Z8X3-F1
#
_entry.id   AF-A0A352Z8X3-F1
#
_cell.length_a   1.000
_cell.length_b   1.000
_cell.length_c   1.000
_cell.angle_alpha   90.00
_cell.angle_beta   90.00
_cell.angle_gamma   90.00
#
_symmetry.space_group_name_H-M   'P 1'
#
loop_
_entity.id
_entity.type
_entity.pdbx_description
1 polymer ?
#
loop_
_entity_poly.entity_id
_entity_poly.type
_entity_poly.pdbx_seq_one_letter_code
_entity_poly.pdbx_strand_id
1 'polypeptide(L)'
;MISGLKDFFTRRVWELNVENLPRLKALAIRSIRILIIAVYSFIEHKSSTHASVLTYYSILNIVPLVAVVFAIAKGFGLDRFVENQIRQIAEN
;
A
#
# COMPACT_ATOMS: atom_id res chain seq x y z
N MET A 1 28.00 -19.51 -3.70
CA MET A 1 26.79 -20.20 -4.21
C MET A 1 25.69 -19.26 -4.71
N ILE A 2 25.60 -18.00 -4.25
CA ILE A 2 24.55 -17.03 -4.68
C ILE A 2 24.86 -16.37 -6.03
N SER A 3 26.12 -16.33 -6.46
CA SER A 3 26.55 -15.72 -7.73
C SER A 3 25.96 -16.42 -8.96
N GLY A 4 25.93 -17.76 -8.96
CA GLY A 4 25.37 -18.53 -10.08
C GLY A 4 23.88 -18.28 -10.28
N LEU A 5 23.11 -18.03 -9.22
CA LEU A 5 21.68 -17.82 -9.33
C LEU A 5 21.36 -16.50 -10.06
N LYS A 6 22.17 -15.44 -9.84
CA LYS A 6 22.04 -14.17 -10.56
C LYS A 6 22.34 -14.33 -12.05
N ASP A 7 23.35 -15.10 -12.41
CA ASP A 7 23.69 -15.35 -13.82
C ASP A 7 22.62 -16.19 -14.54
N PHE A 8 21.99 -17.13 -13.83
CA PHE A 8 20.88 -17.91 -14.37
C PHE A 8 19.63 -17.04 -14.64
N PHE A 9 19.31 -16.12 -13.73
CA PHE A 9 18.15 -15.23 -13.87
C PHE A 9 18.37 -14.11 -14.89
N THR A 10 19.61 -13.61 -15.04
CA THR A 10 19.90 -12.45 -15.90
C THR A 10 20.35 -12.83 -17.32
N ARG A 11 21.22 -13.84 -17.48
CA ARG A 11 21.68 -14.27 -18.82
C ARG A 11 20.88 -15.44 -19.39
N ARG A 12 20.70 -16.50 -18.59
CA ARG A 12 20.14 -17.76 -19.08
C ARG A 12 18.65 -17.68 -19.43
N VAL A 13 17.86 -16.93 -18.65
CA VAL A 13 16.43 -16.70 -18.92
C VAL A 13 16.19 -15.80 -20.16
N TRP A 14 17.16 -14.97 -20.55
CA TRP A 14 17.04 -14.06 -21.70
C TRP A 14 17.64 -14.64 -22.99
N GLU A 15 18.66 -15.49 -22.91
CA GLU A 15 19.30 -16.20 -24.05
C GLU A 15 18.58 -17.50 -24.46
N LEU A 16 17.63 -17.97 -23.65
CA LEU A 16 16.83 -19.15 -23.97
C LEU A 16 15.88 -18.84 -25.15
N ASN A 17 16.24 -19.30 -26.35
CA ASN A 17 15.39 -19.27 -27.54
C ASN A 17 14.09 -20.06 -27.30
N VAL A 18 13.01 -19.33 -27.03
CA VAL A 18 11.65 -19.83 -26.73
C VAL A 18 11.03 -20.57 -27.93
N GLU A 19 11.64 -20.47 -29.10
CA GLU A 19 11.10 -20.91 -30.38
C GLU A 19 11.26 -22.41 -30.67
N ASN A 20 12.22 -23.08 -30.01
CA ASN A 20 12.50 -24.51 -30.24
C ASN A 20 12.15 -25.43 -29.05
N LEU A 21 11.41 -24.95 -28.05
CA LEU A 21 11.03 -25.74 -26.86
C LEU A 21 9.52 -26.00 -26.79
N PRO A 22 9.10 -27.16 -26.22
CA PRO A 22 7.68 -27.50 -26.05
C PRO A 22 6.94 -26.42 -25.25
N ARG A 23 5.70 -26.11 -25.65
CA ARG A 23 4.85 -25.01 -25.15
C ARG A 23 4.81 -24.86 -23.61
N LEU A 24 4.89 -25.96 -22.87
CA LEU A 24 4.95 -25.96 -21.40
C LEU A 24 6.21 -25.27 -20.83
N LYS A 25 7.37 -25.52 -21.45
CA LYS A 25 8.64 -24.92 -21.03
C LYS A 25 8.68 -23.43 -21.38
N ALA A 26 8.10 -23.06 -22.53
CA ALA A 26 7.93 -21.66 -22.91
C ALA A 26 7.05 -20.89 -21.90
N LEU A 27 5.95 -21.50 -21.42
CA LEU A 27 5.10 -20.90 -20.41
C LEU A 27 5.85 -20.70 -19.08
N ALA A 28 6.60 -21.73 -18.62
CA ALA A 28 7.37 -21.65 -17.40
C ALA A 28 8.43 -20.53 -17.44
N ILE A 29 9.17 -20.41 -18.55
CA ILE A 29 10.17 -19.35 -18.75
C ILE A 29 9.50 -17.96 -18.77
N ARG A 30 8.33 -17.83 -19.41
CA ARG A 30 7.57 -16.58 -19.45
C ARG A 30 7.10 -16.16 -18.05
N SER A 31 6.58 -17.09 -17.26
CA SER A 31 6.17 -16.84 -15.87
C SER A 31 7.34 -16.41 -14.99
N ILE A 32 8.50 -17.07 -15.13
CA ILE A 32 9.73 -16.70 -14.42
C ILE A 32 10.19 -15.29 -14.82
N ARG A 33 10.10 -14.93 -16.11
CA ARG A 33 10.44 -13.59 -16.61
C ARG A 33 9.57 -12.50 -15.98
N ILE A 34 8.26 -12.73 -15.92
CA ILE A 34 7.30 -11.82 -15.29
C ILE A 34 7.57 -11.69 -13.79
N LEU A 35 7.85 -12.80 -13.10
CA LEU A 35 8.20 -12.79 -11.68
C LEU A 35 9.47 -11.99 -11.40
N ILE A 36 10.53 -12.16 -12.21
CA ILE A 36 11.78 -11.39 -12.05
C ILE A 36 11.52 -9.90 -12.22
N ILE A 37 10.77 -9.49 -13.25
CA ILE A 37 10.44 -8.08 -13.50
C ILE A 37 9.59 -7.52 -12.36
N ALA A 38 8.60 -8.28 -11.87
CA ALA A 38 7.75 -7.87 -10.76
C ALA A 38 8.56 -7.69 -9.46
N VAL A 39 9.46 -8.63 -9.15
CA VAL A 39 10.34 -8.53 -7.97
C VAL A 39 11.34 -7.39 -8.11
N TYR A 40 11.95 -7.22 -9.29
CA TYR A 40 12.87 -6.12 -9.56
C TYR A 40 12.16 -4.77 -9.45
N SER A 41 10.98 -4.62 -10.05
CA SER A 41 10.15 -3.42 -9.96
C SER A 41 9.66 -3.16 -8.53
N PHE A 42 9.33 -4.21 -7.76
CA PHE A 42 8.96 -4.08 -6.35
C PHE A 42 10.14 -3.57 -5.49
N ILE A 43 11.36 -4.04 -5.76
CA ILE A 43 12.59 -3.62 -5.07
C ILE A 43 13.00 -2.20 -5.50
N GLU A 44 12.95 -1.91 -6.80
CA GLU A 44 13.26 -0.59 -7.38
C GLU A 44 12.28 0.48 -6.87
N HIS A 45 11.01 0.12 -6.66
CA HIS A 45 10.01 0.99 -6.06
C HIS A 45 10.04 1.06 -4.52
N LYS A 46 11.06 0.51 -3.84
CA LYS A 46 11.28 0.64 -2.37
C LYS A 46 10.00 0.47 -1.52
N SER A 47 9.05 -0.35 -1.98
CA SER A 47 7.71 -0.44 -1.38
C SER A 47 7.64 -1.52 -0.30
N SER A 48 8.63 -1.50 0.61
CA SER A 48 8.46 -2.08 1.95
C SER A 48 8.36 -0.99 3.01
N THR A 49 8.80 0.22 2.71
CA THR A 49 8.68 1.38 3.61
C THR A 49 7.39 2.17 3.34
N HIS A 50 6.87 2.14 2.10
CA HIS A 50 5.70 2.93 1.71
C HIS A 50 4.37 2.46 2.35
N ALA A 51 4.21 1.16 2.61
CA ALA A 51 3.00 0.64 3.26
C ALA A 51 2.84 1.18 4.69
N SER A 52 3.92 1.17 5.48
CA SER A 52 3.92 1.73 6.84
C SER A 52 3.77 3.26 6.84
N VAL A 53 4.33 3.93 5.82
CA VAL A 53 4.18 5.37 5.64
C VAL A 53 2.72 5.75 5.34
N LEU A 54 1.97 4.93 4.60
CA LEU A 54 0.54 5.17 4.38
C LEU A 54 -0.25 5.04 5.69
N THR A 55 -0.04 3.99 6.49
CA THR A 55 -0.68 3.86 7.82
C THR A 55 -0.30 5.01 8.74
N TYR A 56 0.97 5.42 8.74
CA TYR A 56 1.45 6.56 9.52
C TYR A 56 0.77 7.87 9.11
N TYR A 57 0.68 8.14 7.80
CA TYR A 57 -0.04 9.32 7.31
C TYR A 57 -1.55 9.24 7.58
N SER A 58 -2.17 8.07 7.48
CA SER A 58 -3.59 7.90 7.83
C SER A 58 -3.86 8.21 9.30
N ILE A 59 -3.01 7.70 10.22
CA ILE A 59 -3.13 7.96 11.65
C ILE A 59 -2.92 9.45 11.94
N LEU A 60 -1.89 10.08 11.37
CA LEU A 60 -1.65 11.51 11.59
C LEU A 60 -2.76 12.40 11.04
N ASN A 61 -3.35 12.04 9.89
CA ASN A 61 -4.39 12.85 9.25
C ASN A 61 -5.78 12.71 9.93
N ILE A 62 -5.96 11.75 10.84
CA ILE A 62 -7.23 11.62 11.56
C ILE A 62 -7.50 12.81 12.49
N VAL A 63 -6.43 13.38 13.08
CA VAL A 63 -6.53 14.51 14.00
C VAL A 63 -7.10 15.77 13.32
N PRO A 64 -6.51 16.28 12.22
CA PRO A 64 -7.08 17.42 11.51
C PRO A 64 -8.46 17.12 10.89
N LEU A 65 -8.70 15.88 10.44
CA LEU A 65 -10.02 15.49 9.93
C LEU A 65 -11.11 15.62 10.99
N VAL A 66 -10.86 15.10 12.20
CA VAL A 66 -11.79 15.21 13.34
C VAL A 66 -12.00 16.68 13.72
N ALA A 67 -10.95 17.51 13.71
CA ALA A 67 -11.07 18.93 13.99
C ALA A 67 -12.02 19.66 13.02
N VAL A 68 -11.93 19.35 11.72
CA VAL A 68 -12.85 19.91 10.70
C VAL A 68 -14.29 19.47 10.97
N VAL A 69 -14.52 18.19 11.29
CA VAL A 69 -15.86 17.67 11.62
C VAL A 69 -16.43 18.39 12.84
N PHE A 70 -15.64 18.56 13.91
CA PHE A 70 -16.07 19.31 15.09
C PHE A 70 -16.34 20.78 14.80
N ALA A 71 -15.50 21.44 13.99
CA ALA A 71 -15.71 22.82 13.59
C ALA A 71 -17.03 23.00 12.82
N ILE A 72 -17.32 22.08 11.91
CA ILE A 72 -18.59 22.04 11.17
C ILE A 72 -19.77 21.83 12.15
N ALA A 73 -19.68 20.84 13.03
CA ALA A 73 -20.75 20.55 14.00
C ALA A 73 -21.01 21.71 14.97
N LYS A 74 -19.95 22.39 15.42
CA LYS A 74 -20.05 23.63 16.21
C LYS A 74 -20.69 24.76 15.40
N GLY A 75 -20.36 24.89 14.11
CA GLY A 75 -21.03 25.82 13.18
C GLY A 75 -22.52 25.55 13.01
N PHE A 76 -22.95 24.29 13.12
CA PHE A 76 -24.36 23.87 13.12
C PHE A 76 -25.05 24.01 14.50
N GLY A 77 -24.37 24.50 15.53
CA GLY A 77 -24.98 24.76 16.84
C GLY A 77 -24.97 23.57 17.81
N LEU A 78 -24.16 22.53 17.56
CA LEU A 78 -23.98 21.40 18.48
C LEU A 78 -23.60 21.87 19.90
N ASP A 79 -22.84 22.96 20.01
CA ASP A 79 -22.43 23.58 21.27
C ASP A 79 -23.64 23.90 22.18
N ARG A 80 -24.70 24.49 21.60
CA ARG A 80 -25.91 24.86 22.35
C ARG A 80 -26.76 23.64 22.71
N PHE A 81 -26.79 22.64 21.84
CA PHE A 81 -27.49 21.39 22.12
C PHE A 81 -26.85 20.66 23.30
N VAL A 82 -25.52 20.63 23.34
CA VAL A 82 -24.77 20.05 24.47
C VAL A 82 -24.97 20.88 25.74
N GLU A 83 -24.90 22.22 25.68
CA GLU A 83 -25.15 23.08 26.84
C GLU A 83 -26.55 22.85 27.43
N ASN A 84 -27.58 22.78 26.58
CA ASN A 84 -28.96 22.56 27.02
C ASN A 84 -29.13 21.21 27.69
N GLN A 85 -28.52 20.14 27.15
CA GLN A 85 -28.57 18.82 27.80
C GLN A 85 -27.85 18.81 29.13
N ILE A 86 -26.68 19.47 29.23
CA ILE A 86 -25.94 19.56 30.50
C ILE A 86 -26.76 20.31 31.55
N ARG A 87 -27.38 21.45 31.18
CA ARG A 87 -28.28 22.19 32.07
C ARG A 87 -29.47 21.35 32.52
N GLN A 88 -30.11 20.64 31.60
CA GLN A 88 -31.26 19.78 31.91
C GLN A 88 -30.89 18.64 32.88
N ILE A 89 -29.70 18.06 32.76
CA ILE A 89 -29.21 17.04 33.70
C ILE A 89 -28.85 17.65 35.06
N ALA A 90 -28.34 18.88 35.10
CA ALA A 90 -27.97 19.56 36.34
C ALA A 90 -29.18 20.07 37.14
N GLU A 91 -30.31 20.34 36.47
CA GLU A 91 -31.56 20.80 37.07
C GLU A 91 -32.49 19.66 37.54
N ASN A 92 -32.14 18.40 37.25
CA ASN A 92 -32.93 17.20 37.54
C ASN A 92 -32.21 16.28 38.54
#